data_AF-A0A2E0GAH7-F1
#
_entry.id   AF-A0A2E0GAH7-F1
#
_cell.length_a   1.000
_cell.length_b   1.000
_cell.length_c   1.000
_cell.angle_alpha   90.00
_cell.angle_beta   90.00
_cell.angle_gamma   90.00
#
_symmetry.space_group_name_H-M   'P 1'
#
loop_
_entity.id
_entity.type
_entity.pdbx_description
1 polymer ?
#
loop_
_entity_poly.entity_id
_entity_poly.type
_entity_poly.pdbx_seq_one_letter_code
_entity_poly.pdbx_strand_id
1 'polypeptide(L)'
;ERAAINAPIQGTAADIIKRAMIRISKTMIEKEVKSKMILQIHDELVFEVPDDEIEEMKNIVVSNMESAALPLVNFKVPLKVDTKISNSWDCA
;
A
#
# COMPACT_ATOMS: atom_id res chain seq x y z
N GLU A 1 -26.21 16.94 -3.38
CA GLU A 1 -25.48 17.38 -2.15
C GLU A 1 -24.58 16.29 -1.55
N ARG A 2 -25.08 15.12 -1.12
CA ARG A 2 -24.26 14.07 -0.46
C ARG A 2 -23.03 13.59 -1.25
N ALA A 3 -23.14 13.47 -2.58
CA ALA A 3 -22.02 13.05 -3.42
C ALA A 3 -20.85 14.05 -3.41
N ALA A 4 -21.12 15.36 -3.34
CA ALA A 4 -20.09 16.40 -3.32
C ALA A 4 -19.32 16.44 -2.00
N ILE A 5 -19.93 15.96 -0.91
CA ILE A 5 -19.29 15.87 0.41
C ILE A 5 -18.37 14.64 0.50
N ASN A 6 -18.82 13.50 -0.02
CA ASN A 6 -18.06 12.25 0.06
C ASN A 6 -16.97 12.11 -1.01
N ALA A 7 -17.16 12.72 -2.18
CA ALA A 7 -16.21 12.62 -3.29
C ALA A 7 -14.79 13.08 -2.94
N PRO A 8 -14.55 14.19 -2.21
CA PRO A 8 -13.21 14.57 -1.79
C PRO A 8 -12.55 13.53 -0.88
N ILE A 9 -13.31 12.93 0.04
CA ILE A 9 -12.79 11.95 1.01
C ILE A 9 -12.42 10.65 0.30
N GLN A 10 -13.35 10.09 -0.49
CA GLN A 10 -13.13 8.85 -1.21
C GLN A 10 -12.10 9.02 -2.34
N GLY A 11 -12.12 10.16 -3.03
CA GLY A 11 -11.15 10.49 -4.07
C GLY A 11 -9.74 10.60 -3.52
N THR A 12 -9.55 11.33 -2.41
CA THR A 12 -8.24 11.47 -1.78
C THR A 12 -7.69 10.12 -1.31
N ALA A 13 -8.52 9.26 -0.72
CA ALA A 13 -8.10 7.90 -0.33
C ALA A 13 -7.67 7.08 -1.55
N ALA A 14 -8.45 7.12 -2.64
CA ALA A 14 -8.13 6.44 -3.89
C ALA A 14 -6.83 6.95 -4.54
N ASP A 15 -6.55 8.25 -4.44
CA ASP A 15 -5.32 8.83 -4.96
C ASP A 15 -4.09 8.42 -4.14
N ILE A 16 -4.22 8.37 -2.81
CA ILE A 16 -3.14 7.94 -1.93
C ILE A 16 -2.76 6.48 -2.17
N ILE A 17 -3.74 5.58 -2.25
CA ILE A 17 -3.45 4.15 -2.46
C ILE A 17 -2.80 3.92 -3.83
N LYS A 18 -3.27 4.59 -4.90
CA LYS A 18 -2.64 4.51 -6.22
C LYS A 18 -1.20 5.01 -6.22
N ARG A 19 -0.92 6.09 -5.48
CA ARG A 19 0.46 6.58 -5.30
C ARG A 19 1.32 5.58 -4.55
N ALA A 20 0.78 4.93 -3.51
CA ALA A 20 1.48 3.87 -2.79
C ALA A 20 1.82 2.71 -3.74
N MET A 21 0.86 2.24 -4.54
CA MET A 21 1.05 1.14 -5.49
C MET A 21 2.19 1.42 -6.48
N ILE A 22 2.23 2.63 -7.06
CA ILE A 22 3.29 3.02 -8.01
C ILE A 22 4.66 3.03 -7.33
N ARG A 23 4.74 3.55 -6.10
CA ARG A 23 6.01 3.63 -5.36
C ARG A 23 6.53 2.26 -4.94
N ILE A 24 5.65 1.42 -4.41
CA ILE A 24 5.97 0.03 -4.06
C ILE A 24 6.49 -0.69 -5.30
N SER A 25 5.76 -0.62 -6.42
CA SER A 25 6.17 -1.23 -7.69
C SER A 25 7.56 -0.77 -8.14
N LYS A 26 7.83 0.53 -8.07
CA LYS A 26 9.14 1.09 -8.38
C LYS A 26 10.24 0.54 -7.47
N THR A 27 10.03 0.54 -6.14
CA THR A 27 11.02 0.02 -5.18
C THR A 27 11.24 -1.48 -5.36
N MET A 28 10.20 -2.26 -5.66
CA MET A 28 10.32 -3.69 -5.95
C MET A 28 11.22 -3.94 -7.17
N ILE A 29 11.04 -3.15 -8.24
CA ILE A 29 11.89 -3.23 -9.44
C ILE A 29 13.34 -2.84 -9.10
N GLU A 30 13.55 -1.77 -8.34
CA GLU A 30 14.89 -1.31 -7.94
C GLU A 30 15.64 -2.31 -7.05
N LYS A 31 14.91 -3.04 -6.20
CA LYS A 31 15.46 -4.07 -5.31
C LYS A 31 15.49 -5.47 -5.94
N GLU A 32 15.00 -5.60 -7.17
CA GLU A 32 14.97 -6.86 -7.93
C GLU A 32 14.29 -8.02 -7.18
N VAL A 33 13.28 -7.72 -6.35
CA VAL A 33 12.52 -8.75 -5.63
C VAL A 33 11.59 -9.51 -6.59
N LYS A 34 11.36 -10.79 -6.33
CA LYS A 34 10.51 -11.67 -7.14
C LYS A 34 9.04 -11.60 -6.75
N SER A 35 8.74 -11.01 -5.59
CA SER A 35 7.40 -10.76 -5.08
C SER A 35 6.48 -10.06 -6.07
N LYS A 36 5.17 -10.27 -5.94
CA LYS A 36 4.16 -9.73 -6.85
C LYS A 36 2.98 -9.15 -6.09
N MET A 37 2.51 -7.98 -6.50
CA MET A 37 1.22 -7.44 -6.06
C MET A 37 0.11 -8.16 -6.84
N ILE A 38 -0.79 -8.84 -6.13
CA ILE A 38 -1.83 -9.70 -6.74
C ILE A 38 -3.17 -8.97 -6.79
N LEU A 39 -3.56 -8.30 -5.70
CA LEU A 39 -4.87 -7.65 -5.59
C LEU A 39 -4.78 -6.33 -4.82
N GLN A 40 -5.73 -5.45 -5.14
CA GLN A 40 -6.04 -4.25 -4.36
C GLN A 40 -7.53 -4.26 -4.02
N ILE A 41 -7.85 -4.10 -2.74
CA ILE A 41 -9.23 -4.07 -2.24
C ILE A 41 -9.36 -2.88 -1.31
N HIS A 42 -10.05 -1.84 -1.77
CA HIS A 42 -10.19 -0.59 -1.03
C HIS A 42 -8.83 0.01 -0.61
N ASP A 43 -8.43 -0.15 0.64
CA ASP A 43 -7.17 0.31 1.23
C ASP A 43 -6.16 -0.82 1.48
N GLU A 44 -6.50 -2.06 1.12
CA GLU A 44 -5.66 -3.25 1.26
C GLU A 44 -4.91 -3.58 -0.04
N LEU A 45 -3.64 -3.97 0.10
CA LEU A 45 -2.80 -4.50 -0.98
C LEU A 45 -2.34 -5.91 -0.61
N VAL A 46 -2.62 -6.86 -1.50
CA VAL A 46 -2.29 -8.28 -1.30
C VAL A 46 -1.08 -8.63 -2.17
N PHE A 47 -0.10 -9.29 -1.58
CA PHE A 47 1.14 -9.68 -2.26
C PHE A 47 1.37 -11.18 -2.14
N GLU A 48 1.89 -11.77 -3.22
CA GLU A 48 2.56 -13.07 -3.21
C GLU A 48 4.05 -12.82 -3.00
N VAL A 49 4.61 -13.41 -1.96
CA VAL A 49 5.97 -13.10 -1.48
C VAL A 49 6.69 -14.42 -1.20
N PRO A 50 7.87 -14.67 -1.82
CA PRO A 50 8.75 -15.77 -1.42
C PRO A 50 9.17 -15.65 0.05
N ASP A 51 9.33 -16.78 0.74
CA ASP A 51 9.65 -16.80 2.18
C ASP A 51 10.92 -16.02 2.54
N ASP A 52 11.92 -16.03 1.64
CA ASP A 52 13.18 -15.31 1.79
C ASP A 52 13.07 -13.79 1.56
N GLU A 53 11.94 -13.31 1.03
CA GLU A 53 11.68 -11.88 0.76
C GLU A 53 10.71 -11.24 1.76
N ILE A 54 10.14 -12.01 2.71
CA ILE A 54 9.06 -11.54 3.61
C ILE A 54 9.43 -10.24 4.35
N GLU A 55 10.57 -10.20 5.03
CA GLU A 55 10.97 -9.02 5.81
C GLU A 55 11.32 -7.82 4.91
N GLU A 56 11.93 -8.07 3.75
CA GLU A 56 12.25 -7.03 2.77
C GLU A 56 10.96 -6.42 2.21
N MET A 57 10.02 -7.26 1.79
CA MET A 57 8.71 -6.82 1.29
C MET A 57 7.90 -6.07 2.34
N LYS A 58 7.91 -6.53 3.60
CA LYS A 58 7.25 -5.83 4.70
C LYS A 58 7.78 -4.40 4.83
N ASN A 59 9.10 -4.23 4.80
CA ASN A 59 9.73 -2.91 4.86
C ASN A 59 9.39 -2.04 3.64
N ILE A 60 9.43 -2.60 2.43
CA ILE A 60 9.06 -1.90 1.20
C ILE A 60 7.61 -1.40 1.29
N VAL A 61 6.67 -2.27 1.66
CA VAL A 61 5.24 -1.96 1.70
C VAL A 61 4.93 -0.91 2.74
N VAL A 62 5.34 -1.13 4.01
CA VAL A 62 5.05 -0.21 5.11
C VAL A 62 5.63 1.17 4.83
N SER A 63 6.92 1.27 4.48
CA SER A 63 7.56 2.56 4.25
C SER A 63 6.93 3.36 3.09
N ASN A 64 6.58 2.69 1.98
CA ASN A 64 6.00 3.34 0.82
C ASN A 64 4.52 3.72 1.01
N MET A 65 3.75 2.91 1.75
CA MET A 65 2.35 3.21 2.07
C MET A 65 2.23 4.34 3.09
N GLU A 66 2.99 4.31 4.18
CA GLU A 66 2.93 5.36 5.23
C GLU A 66 3.40 6.71 4.68
N SER A 67 4.38 6.71 3.77
CA SER A 67 4.88 7.93 3.13
C SER A 67 4.16 8.31 1.83
N ALA A 68 3.14 7.56 1.40
CA ALA A 68 2.52 7.69 0.08
C ALA A 68 2.01 9.09 -0.22
N ALA A 69 1.55 9.82 0.80
CA ALA A 69 1.05 11.18 0.68
C ALA A 69 2.16 12.24 0.46
N LEU A 70 3.36 12.01 0.99
CA LEU A 70 4.48 12.96 0.95
C LEU A 70 5.13 13.03 -0.44
N PRO A 71 5.78 14.14 -0.82
CA PRO A 71 5.79 15.43 -0.13
C PRO A 71 4.52 16.26 -0.41
N LEU A 72 3.61 15.78 -1.28
CA LEU A 72 2.45 16.54 -1.75
C LEU A 72 1.51 16.93 -0.61
N VAL A 73 1.27 16.00 0.32
CA VAL A 73 0.39 16.22 1.46
C VAL A 73 1.07 15.69 2.71
N ASN A 74 1.25 16.57 3.69
CA ASN A 74 1.69 16.20 5.04
C ASN A 74 0.47 16.22 5.97
N PHE A 75 -0.08 15.04 6.26
CA PHE A 75 -1.25 14.93 7.12
C PHE A 75 -0.90 15.27 8.57
N LYS A 76 -1.84 15.90 9.28
CA LYS A 76 -1.71 16.16 10.72
C LYS A 76 -1.68 14.87 11.56
N VAL A 77 -2.24 13.80 11.01
CA VAL A 77 -2.28 12.46 11.60
C VAL A 77 -1.49 11.53 10.69
N PRO A 78 -0.54 10.73 11.20
CA PRO A 78 0.23 9.82 10.37
C PRO A 78 -0.65 8.71 9.79
N LEU A 79 -0.38 8.33 8.54
CA LEU A 79 -0.91 7.10 7.99
C LEU A 79 -0.15 5.92 8.61
N LYS A 80 -0.87 4.95 9.14
CA LYS A 80 -0.31 3.71 9.69
C LYS A 80 -0.71 2.54 8.80
N VAL A 81 0.19 1.57 8.69
CA VAL A 81 -0.03 0.37 7.88
C VAL A 81 0.10 -0.85 8.77
N ASP A 82 -0.94 -1.66 8.80
CA ASP A 82 -0.90 -2.98 9.42
C ASP A 82 -0.49 -4.03 8.37
N THR A 83 0.29 -5.02 8.80
CA THR A 83 0.75 -6.11 7.93
C THR A 83 0.44 -7.45 8.56
N LYS A 84 -0.03 -8.38 7.73
CA LYS A 84 -0.27 -9.77 8.13
C LYS A 84 0.30 -10.70 7.05
N ILE A 85 0.90 -11.80 7.51
CA ILE A 85 1.54 -12.80 6.66
C ILE A 85 0.80 -14.10 6.90
N SER A 86 0.38 -14.77 5.83
CA SER A 86 -0.39 -16.00 5.90
C SER A 86 -0.19 -16.83 4.63
N ASN A 87 -0.31 -18.15 4.77
CA ASN A 87 -0.24 -19.10 3.66
C ASN A 87 -1.54 -19.18 2.85
N SER A 88 -2.63 -18.60 3.36
CA SER A 88 -3.90 -18.48 2.65
C SER A 88 -4.58 -17.16 3.00
N TRP A 89 -5.33 -16.63 2.04
CA TRP A 89 -6.02 -15.36 2.23
C TRP A 89 -7.15 -15.44 3.27
N ASP A 90 -7.86 -16.57 3.36
CA ASP A 90 -8.87 -16.79 4.41
C ASP A 90 -8.30 -16.70 5.84
N CYS A 91 -6.99 -16.94 5.99
CA CYS A 91 -6.28 -16.86 7.27
C CYS A 91 -5.49 -15.55 7.42
N ALA A 92 -5.39 -14.75 6.35
CA ALA A 92 -4.65 -13.49 6.29
C ALA A 92 -5.43 -12.32 6.89
#